data_AF-A0A9E2J9Y9-F1
#
_entry.id   AF-A0A9E2J9Y9-F1
#
_cell.length_a   1.000
_cell.length_b   1.000
_cell.length_c   1.000
_cell.angle_alpha   90.00
_cell.angle_beta   90.00
_cell.angle_gamma   90.00
#
_symmetry.space_group_name_H-M   'P 1'
#
loop_
_entity.id
_entity.type
_entity.pdbx_description
1 polymer ?
#
loop_
_entity_poly.entity_id
_entity_poly.type
_entity_poly.pdbx_seq_one_letter_code
_entity_poly.pdbx_strand_id
1 'polypeptide(L)'
;MGQQQLLLIVVGILIVGISIIIGISMFTASAVEAKRDNITNELINLASLAQQHYRKPQTMGGGNRAFDNSHGGLTWTIPPSLVTTGNGWFSIENISTDQVVILATGNEVVTGNDSVKVQITVSPNDFQVTIIK
;
A
#
# COMPACT_ATOMS: atom_id res chain seq x y z
N MET A 1 -33.44 -16.13 45.47
CA MET A 1 -32.82 -14.83 45.07
C MET A 1 -31.36 -15.00 44.63
N GLY A 2 -30.50 -15.75 45.34
CA GLY A 2 -29.10 -15.96 44.93
C GLY A 2 -28.91 -16.63 43.56
N GLN A 3 -29.78 -17.57 43.16
CA GLN A 3 -29.68 -18.25 41.86
C GLN A 3 -29.92 -17.33 40.65
N GLN A 4 -30.87 -16.38 40.76
CA GLN A 4 -31.14 -15.41 39.68
C GLN A 4 -30.03 -14.37 39.57
N GLN A 5 -29.46 -13.93 40.70
CA GLN A 5 -28.32 -13.01 40.71
C GLN A 5 -27.06 -13.65 40.11
N LEU A 6 -26.79 -14.93 40.44
CA LEU A 6 -25.70 -15.68 39.82
C LEU A 6 -25.88 -15.80 38.30
N LEU A 7 -27.11 -16.06 37.84
CA LEU A 7 -27.39 -16.17 36.41
C LEU A 7 -27.18 -14.85 35.67
N LEU A 8 -27.58 -13.71 36.25
CA LEU A 8 -27.36 -12.39 35.65
C LEU A 8 -25.86 -12.02 35.56
N ILE A 9 -25.06 -12.40 36.56
CA ILE A 9 -23.60 -12.19 36.52
C ILE A 9 -22.98 -13.00 35.39
N VAL A 10 -23.37 -14.28 35.24
CA VAL A 10 -22.85 -15.15 34.19
C VAL A 10 -23.20 -14.61 32.79
N VAL A 11 -24.43 -14.14 32.59
CA VAL A 11 -24.85 -13.53 31.33
C VAL A 11 -24.06 -12.25 31.04
N GLY A 12 -23.82 -11.40 32.05
CA GLY A 12 -23.02 -10.19 31.90
C GLY A 12 -21.59 -10.47 31.45
N ILE A 13 -20.93 -11.45 32.07
CA ILE A 13 -19.55 -11.83 31.71
C ILE A 13 -19.49 -12.42 30.30
N LEU A 14 -20.49 -13.21 29.90
CA LEU A 14 -20.55 -13.80 28.56
C LEU A 14 -20.61 -12.72 27.48
N ILE A 15 -21.42 -11.67 27.68
CA ILE A 15 -21.53 -10.54 26.75
C ILE A 15 -20.21 -9.77 26.67
N VAL A 16 -19.56 -9.48 27.80
CA VAL A 16 -18.27 -8.78 27.83
C VAL A 16 -17.19 -9.58 27.12
N GLY A 17 -17.15 -10.91 27.33
CA GLY A 17 -16.19 -11.80 26.68
C GLY A 17 -16.26 -11.76 25.16
N ILE A 18 -17.46 -11.83 24.58
CA ILE A 18 -17.66 -11.74 23.12
C ILE A 18 -17.26 -10.35 22.60
N SER A 19 -17.63 -9.30 23.33
CA SER A 19 -17.37 -7.91 22.92
C SER A 19 -15.86 -7.63 22.81
N ILE A 20 -15.03 -8.19 23.69
CA ILE A 20 -13.57 -8.04 23.64
C ILE A 20 -13.00 -8.65 22.37
N ILE A 21 -13.42 -9.86 22.00
CA ILE A 21 -12.91 -10.57 20.82
C ILE A 21 -13.27 -9.79 19.55
N ILE A 22 -14.53 -9.35 19.44
CA ILE A 22 -14.98 -8.54 18.29
C ILE A 22 -14.20 -7.21 18.24
N GLY A 23 -14.04 -6.54 19.39
CA GLY A 23 -13.30 -5.28 19.48
C GLY A 23 -11.86 -5.41 19.00
N ILE A 24 -11.16 -6.48 19.42
CA ILE A 24 -9.79 -6.77 18.96
C ILE A 24 -9.76 -7.01 17.46
N SER A 25 -10.69 -7.83 16.93
CA SER A 25 -10.73 -8.14 15.50
C SER A 25 -11.01 -6.91 14.63
N MET A 26 -11.84 -5.97 15.10
CA MET A 26 -12.12 -4.72 14.41
C MET A 26 -10.92 -3.77 14.48
N PHE A 27 -10.23 -3.72 15.61
CA PHE A 27 -9.02 -2.90 15.77
C PHE A 27 -7.90 -3.37 14.83
N THR A 28 -7.66 -4.68 14.73
CA THR A 28 -6.66 -5.22 13.81
C THR A 28 -7.05 -4.98 12.35
N ALA A 29 -8.31 -5.20 11.98
CA ALA A 29 -8.80 -4.90 10.63
C ALA A 29 -8.64 -3.40 10.29
N SER A 30 -8.93 -2.50 11.22
CA SER A 30 -8.77 -1.06 11.02
C SER A 30 -7.30 -0.65 10.85
N ALA A 31 -6.37 -1.28 11.59
CA ALA A 31 -4.95 -1.00 11.46
C ALA A 31 -4.41 -1.43 10.09
N VAL A 32 -4.87 -2.59 9.60
CA VAL A 32 -4.53 -3.12 8.28
C VAL A 32 -5.01 -2.20 7.16
N GLU A 33 -6.26 -1.72 7.25
CA GLU A 33 -6.82 -0.80 6.25
C GLU A 33 -6.08 0.53 6.24
N ALA A 34 -5.82 1.12 7.41
CA ALA A 34 -5.04 2.35 7.52
C ALA A 34 -3.64 2.19 6.90
N LYS A 35 -3.02 1.01 7.04
CA LYS A 35 -1.74 0.72 6.40
C LYS A 35 -1.84 0.63 4.89
N ARG A 36 -2.89 -0.02 4.38
CA ARG A 36 -3.17 -0.09 2.94
C ARG A 36 -3.35 1.31 2.35
N ASP A 37 -4.07 2.18 3.03
CA ASP A 37 -4.27 3.57 2.60
C ASP A 37 -2.94 4.35 2.59
N ASN A 38 -2.12 4.22 3.63
CA ASN A 38 -0.80 4.86 3.70
C ASN A 38 0.12 4.44 2.53
N ILE A 39 0.21 3.13 2.27
CA ILE A 39 1.01 2.60 1.17
C ILE A 39 0.47 3.06 -0.18
N THR A 40 -0.86 3.07 -0.35
CA THR A 40 -1.52 3.54 -1.57
C THR A 40 -1.22 5.02 -1.82
N ASN A 41 -1.25 5.87 -0.78
CA ASN A 41 -0.88 7.28 -0.89
C ASN A 41 0.58 7.49 -1.31
N GLU A 42 1.51 6.68 -0.77
CA GLU A 42 2.92 6.70 -1.19
C GLU A 42 3.09 6.25 -2.66
N LEU A 43 2.35 5.23 -3.09
CA LEU A 43 2.31 4.81 -4.50
C LEU A 43 1.79 5.90 -5.43
N ILE A 44 0.73 6.61 -5.04
CA ILE A 44 0.20 7.74 -5.83
C ILE A 44 1.23 8.86 -5.94
N ASN A 45 2.00 9.12 -4.87
CA ASN A 45 3.11 10.07 -4.92
C ASN A 45 4.18 9.62 -5.94
N LEU A 46 4.59 8.35 -5.88
CA LEU A 46 5.53 7.76 -6.84
C LEU A 46 5.01 7.82 -8.28
N ALA A 47 3.71 7.59 -8.49
CA ALA A 47 3.10 7.71 -9.81
C ALA A 47 3.18 9.14 -10.36
N SER A 48 2.94 10.15 -9.52
CA SER A 48 3.12 11.55 -9.92
C SER A 48 4.57 11.86 -10.31
N LEU A 49 5.54 11.36 -9.53
CA LEU A 49 6.97 11.52 -9.85
C LEU A 49 7.35 10.81 -11.16
N ALA A 50 6.82 9.62 -11.41
CA ALA A 50 7.01 8.89 -12.66
C ALA A 50 6.42 9.66 -13.86
N GLN A 51 5.19 10.18 -13.74
CA GLN A 51 4.57 10.97 -14.79
C GLN A 51 5.30 12.30 -15.06
N GLN A 52 5.85 12.93 -14.02
CA GLN A 52 6.71 14.10 -14.17
C GLN A 52 7.99 13.75 -14.93
N HIS A 53 8.62 12.61 -14.62
CA HIS A 53 9.80 12.13 -15.33
C HIS A 53 9.52 11.87 -16.82
N TYR A 54 8.41 11.22 -17.13
CA TYR A 54 7.98 10.95 -18.51
C TYR A 54 7.87 12.25 -19.33
N ARG A 55 7.27 13.30 -18.77
CA ARG A 55 7.06 14.59 -19.45
C ARG A 55 8.33 15.44 -19.55
N LYS A 56 9.31 15.17 -18.70
CA LYS A 56 10.55 15.94 -18.65
C LYS A 56 11.43 15.57 -19.85
N PRO A 57 11.96 16.56 -20.60
CA PRO A 57 12.83 16.29 -21.75
C PRO A 57 14.19 15.75 -21.30
N GLN A 58 14.86 14.99 -22.18
CA GLN A 58 16.17 14.39 -21.93
C GLN A 58 17.22 15.44 -21.51
N THR A 59 17.17 16.64 -22.09
CA THR A 59 18.11 17.74 -21.79
C THR A 59 18.07 18.21 -20.33
N MET A 60 16.99 17.87 -19.59
CA MET A 60 16.82 18.18 -18.16
C MET A 60 16.89 16.92 -17.27
N GLY A 61 17.42 15.81 -17.80
CA GLY A 61 17.53 14.52 -17.11
C GLY A 61 16.19 13.78 -16.97
N GLY A 62 15.25 13.99 -17.89
CA GLY A 62 13.96 13.31 -17.92
C GLY A 62 13.92 12.07 -18.82
N GLY A 63 12.73 11.51 -18.96
CA GLY A 63 12.44 10.31 -19.75
C GLY A 63 12.16 10.55 -21.23
N ASN A 64 11.99 11.81 -21.66
CA ASN A 64 11.70 12.17 -23.07
C ASN A 64 10.49 11.43 -23.66
N ARG A 65 9.36 11.44 -22.94
CA ARG A 65 8.13 10.69 -23.29
C ARG A 65 8.32 9.17 -23.27
N ALA A 66 9.23 8.70 -22.43
CA ALA A 66 9.37 7.29 -22.08
C ALA A 66 9.65 7.14 -20.59
N PHE A 67 9.24 6.02 -20.00
CA PHE A 67 9.69 5.64 -18.67
C PHE A 67 10.98 4.83 -18.69
N ASP A 68 11.29 4.19 -19.82
CA ASP A 68 12.57 3.55 -20.10
C ASP A 68 13.56 4.50 -20.80
N ASN A 69 14.69 3.97 -21.26
CA ASN A 69 15.71 4.71 -22.01
C ASN A 69 15.49 4.67 -23.54
N SER A 70 14.35 4.17 -24.03
CA SER A 70 14.11 3.96 -25.48
C SER A 70 14.18 5.26 -26.29
N HIS A 71 13.81 6.38 -25.68
CA HIS A 71 13.81 7.70 -26.30
C HIS A 71 15.09 8.52 -25.98
N GLY A 72 16.17 7.86 -25.54
CA GLY A 72 17.44 8.49 -25.18
C GLY A 72 17.46 9.17 -23.80
N GLY A 73 16.32 9.18 -23.11
CA GLY A 73 16.18 9.66 -21.74
C GLY A 73 16.76 8.70 -20.69
N LEU A 74 16.66 9.10 -19.43
CA LEU A 74 17.00 8.22 -18.31
C LEU A 74 15.84 7.25 -18.02
N THR A 75 16.16 6.01 -17.67
CA THR A 75 15.16 5.08 -17.11
C THR A 75 14.68 5.62 -15.76
N TRP A 76 13.37 5.63 -15.56
CA TRP A 76 12.77 6.04 -14.30
C TRP A 76 13.19 5.09 -13.16
N THR A 77 13.52 5.66 -12.01
CA THR A 77 13.87 4.90 -10.80
C THR A 77 13.16 5.49 -9.59
N ILE A 78 12.86 4.62 -8.63
CA ILE A 78 12.30 5.06 -7.35
C ILE A 78 13.40 5.83 -6.60
N PRO A 79 13.13 7.06 -6.10
CA PRO A 79 14.07 7.80 -5.28
C PRO A 79 14.53 6.95 -4.08
N PRO A 80 15.84 6.91 -3.73
CA PRO A 80 16.34 6.02 -2.68
C PRO A 80 15.64 6.17 -1.32
N SER A 81 15.18 7.38 -0.99
CA SER A 81 14.42 7.68 0.23
C SER A 81 13.01 7.10 0.26
N LEU A 82 12.46 6.71 -0.89
CA LEU A 82 11.13 6.14 -1.05
C LEU A 82 11.16 4.63 -1.37
N VAL A 83 12.34 4.04 -1.56
CA VAL A 83 12.48 2.58 -1.73
C VAL A 83 12.10 1.84 -0.45
N THR A 84 12.46 2.39 0.71
CA THR A 84 12.11 1.86 2.02
C THR A 84 11.59 3.00 2.89
N THR A 85 10.33 2.91 3.29
CA THR A 85 9.69 3.88 4.18
C THR A 85 9.30 3.22 5.50
N GLY A 86 8.77 3.99 6.45
CA GLY A 86 8.16 3.42 7.66
C GLY A 86 6.93 2.56 7.37
N ASN A 87 6.40 2.62 6.15
CA ASN A 87 5.21 1.90 5.73
C ASN A 87 5.50 0.58 5.01
N GLY A 88 6.67 0.45 4.40
CA GLY A 88 7.01 -0.75 3.64
C GLY A 88 8.20 -0.54 2.72
N TRP A 89 8.33 -1.45 1.77
CA TRP A 89 9.31 -1.33 0.69
C TRP A 89 8.61 -1.28 -0.67
N PHE A 90 9.24 -0.57 -1.59
CA PHE A 90 8.73 -0.30 -2.93
C PHE A 90 9.74 -0.82 -3.96
N SER A 91 9.25 -1.59 -4.92
CA SER A 91 10.06 -2.18 -5.98
C SER A 91 9.39 -2.00 -7.32
N ILE A 92 10.18 -1.87 -8.37
CA ILE A 92 9.67 -1.82 -9.74
C ILE A 92 9.61 -3.25 -10.27
N GLU A 93 8.43 -3.71 -10.70
CA GLU A 93 8.28 -5.02 -11.32
C GLU A 93 8.58 -4.98 -12.81
N ASN A 94 8.12 -3.92 -13.48
CA ASN A 94 8.28 -3.78 -14.92
C ASN A 94 8.40 -2.30 -15.31
N ILE A 95 9.25 -2.02 -16.29
CA ILE A 95 9.37 -0.72 -16.96
C ILE A 95 9.31 -0.98 -18.45
N SER A 96 8.44 -0.25 -19.12
CA SER A 96 8.35 -0.15 -20.57
C SER A 96 8.29 1.33 -20.98
N THR A 97 8.24 1.59 -22.28
CA THR A 97 8.19 2.95 -22.80
C THR A 97 7.01 3.75 -22.24
N ASP A 98 5.80 3.17 -22.20
CA ASP A 98 4.57 3.86 -21.80
C ASP A 98 3.98 3.35 -20.48
N GLN A 99 4.67 2.47 -19.77
CA GLN A 99 4.14 1.91 -18.53
C GLN A 99 5.23 1.59 -17.51
N VAL A 100 4.97 1.90 -16.24
CA VAL A 100 5.75 1.44 -15.09
C VAL A 100 4.84 0.71 -14.11
N VAL A 101 5.24 -0.49 -13.69
CA VAL A 101 4.55 -1.26 -12.66
C VAL A 101 5.39 -1.22 -11.38
N ILE A 102 4.81 -0.65 -10.33
CA ILE A 102 5.45 -0.53 -9.01
C ILE A 102 4.67 -1.39 -8.03
N LEU A 103 5.37 -2.25 -7.31
CA LEU A 103 4.85 -3.04 -6.22
C LEU A 103 5.30 -2.41 -4.90
N ALA A 104 4.34 -2.20 -4.00
CA ALA A 104 4.59 -1.88 -2.60
C ALA A 104 4.22 -3.07 -1.72
N THR A 105 5.08 -3.37 -0.76
CA THR A 105 4.81 -4.39 0.26
C THR A 105 4.95 -3.77 1.64
N GLY A 106 3.91 -3.91 2.45
CA GLY A 106 3.86 -3.43 3.81
C GLY A 106 4.83 -4.18 4.73
N ASN A 107 5.36 -3.47 5.72
CA ASN A 107 6.24 -4.05 6.73
C ASN A 107 5.51 -4.87 7.80
N GLU A 108 4.19 -4.74 7.90
CA GLU A 108 3.36 -5.45 8.88
C GLU A 108 2.73 -6.70 8.27
N VAL A 109 2.80 -7.79 9.03
CA VAL A 109 2.20 -9.07 8.66
C VAL A 109 0.75 -9.09 9.15
N VAL A 110 -0.17 -9.25 8.21
CA VAL A 110 -1.62 -9.08 8.42
C VAL A 110 -2.31 -10.39 8.75
N THR A 111 -1.87 -11.49 8.15
CA THR A 111 -2.38 -12.84 8.43
C THR A 111 -1.29 -13.87 8.16
N GLY A 112 -0.87 -14.61 9.18
CA GLY A 112 0.18 -15.62 9.03
C GLY A 112 1.54 -15.01 8.73
N ASN A 113 2.02 -15.15 7.48
CA ASN A 113 3.27 -14.61 6.94
C ASN A 113 3.05 -13.58 5.81
N ASP A 114 1.79 -13.23 5.50
CA ASP A 114 1.49 -12.34 4.37
C ASP A 114 1.33 -10.88 4.82
N SER A 115 1.94 -9.99 4.05
CA SER A 115 1.92 -8.54 4.25
C SER A 115 0.94 -7.89 3.27
N VAL A 116 0.48 -6.67 3.57
CA VAL A 116 -0.32 -5.89 2.61
C VAL A 116 0.52 -5.63 1.36
N LYS A 117 0.04 -6.07 0.18
CA LYS A 117 0.66 -5.75 -1.11
C LYS A 117 -0.27 -4.88 -1.94
N VAL A 118 0.29 -3.83 -2.53
CA VAL A 118 -0.44 -2.95 -3.44
C VAL A 118 0.43 -2.73 -4.66
N GLN A 119 -0.13 -2.92 -5.84
CA GLN A 119 0.51 -2.63 -7.10
C GLN A 119 -0.11 -1.37 -7.70
N ILE A 120 0.72 -0.50 -8.24
CA ILE A 120 0.27 0.61 -9.08
C ILE A 120 0.89 0.47 -10.47
N THR A 121 0.06 0.64 -11.47
CA THR A 121 0.44 0.63 -12.87
C THR A 121 0.30 2.05 -13.40
N VAL A 122 1.43 2.69 -13.66
CA VAL A 122 1.52 4.10 -14.06
C VAL A 122 1.63 4.16 -15.58
N SER A 123 0.74 4.94 -16.19
CA SER A 123 0.76 5.32 -17.60
C SER A 123 1.02 6.84 -17.71
N PRO A 124 1.27 7.41 -18.91
CA PRO A 124 1.68 8.81 -19.05
C PRO A 124 0.66 9.82 -18.50
N ASN A 125 -0.63 9.48 -18.63
CA ASN A 125 -1.76 10.34 -18.27
C ASN A 125 -2.67 9.75 -17.21
N ASP A 126 -2.47 8.50 -16.80
CA ASP A 126 -3.35 7.80 -15.87
C ASP A 126 -2.54 6.83 -15.01
N PHE A 127 -3.12 6.35 -13.92
CA PHE A 127 -2.56 5.28 -13.10
C PHE A 127 -3.67 4.39 -12.57
N GLN A 128 -3.39 3.10 -12.46
CA GLN A 128 -4.32 2.11 -11.92
C GLN A 128 -3.73 1.45 -10.69
N VAL A 129 -4.49 1.44 -9.60
CA VAL A 129 -4.10 0.78 -8.35
C VAL A 129 -4.83 -0.55 -8.25
N THR A 130 -4.07 -1.61 -8.01
CA THR A 130 -4.56 -2.97 -7.79
C THR A 130 -4.05 -3.47 -6.45
N ILE A 131 -4.95 -3.87 -5.56
CA ILE A 131 -4.58 -4.48 -4.28
C ILE A 131 -4.31 -5.96 -4.54
N ILE A 132 -3.13 -6.43 -4.18
CA ILE A 132 -2.73 -7.83 -4.32
C ILE A 132 -2.85 -8.50 -2.95
N LYS A 133 -3.44 -9.69 -2.92
CA LYS A 133 -3.51 -10.50 -1.70
C LYS A 133 -2.16 -11.07 -1.35
#